data_AF-A0A0M7ASQ9-F1
#
_entry.id   AF-A0A0M7ASQ9-F1
#
_cell.length_a   1.000
_cell.length_b   1.000
_cell.length_c   1.000
_cell.angle_alpha   90.00
_cell.angle_beta   90.00
_cell.angle_gamma   90.00
#
_symmetry.space_group_name_H-M   'P 1'
#
loop_
_entity.id
_entity.type
_entity.pdbx_description
1 polymer ?
#
loop_
_entity_poly.entity_id
_entity_poly.type
_entity_poly.pdbx_seq_one_letter_code
_entity_poly.pdbx_strand_id
1 'polypeptide(L)'
;MLKTFIGGLLLAGMPAVALAGGDHDHQALHQDGAVLSSEKGDIDPNYDILAAHVHRKGRVVTFHMTLKGSAGGTIPQAAGQLAGAPVEAYVWPTSLPPESVGFEGGEGILALVATSHPDFDDTPLYDEDGDGDVANDGARWHSHWVVLAPNESCGEGSLSVQDIPDGAAPKMPATWPGLPLYIDSPGFSPVLEGPEITINVSFDEGVSMEGMSYDGVTSALRVNQNVHAPLLCVVNVFDVASGDLSLPGSVN
;
A
#
# COMPACT_ATOMS: atom_id res chain seq x y z
N MET A 1 30.12 25.51 73.82
CA MET A 1 29.11 24.46 73.55
C MET A 1 27.92 25.12 72.86
N LEU A 2 27.84 25.04 71.53
CA LEU A 2 26.60 25.28 70.80
C LEU A 2 26.69 24.48 69.50
N LYS A 3 25.85 23.44 69.40
CA LYS A 3 25.71 22.55 68.25
C LYS A 3 24.87 23.27 67.20
N THR A 4 25.29 23.27 65.94
CA THR A 4 24.46 23.70 64.82
C THR A 4 24.32 22.55 63.83
N PHE A 5 23.07 22.32 63.45
CA PHE A 5 22.54 21.14 62.78
C PHE A 5 22.94 21.04 61.31
N ILE A 6 23.16 19.80 60.87
CA ILE A 6 23.24 19.36 59.48
C ILE A 6 21.83 19.43 58.88
N GLY A 7 21.63 20.26 57.84
CA GLY A 7 20.44 20.27 57.00
C GLY A 7 20.76 19.61 55.65
N GLY A 8 20.32 18.36 55.48
CA GLY A 8 20.42 17.65 54.19
C GLY A 8 19.36 18.15 53.22
N LEU A 9 19.79 18.64 52.06
CA LEU A 9 18.93 19.06 50.96
C LEU A 9 18.65 17.83 50.07
N LEU A 10 17.44 17.26 50.17
CA LEU A 10 16.92 16.27 49.23
C LEU A 10 16.55 16.99 47.92
N LEU A 11 17.34 16.81 46.86
CA LEU A 11 16.91 17.13 45.49
C LEU A 11 15.91 16.07 45.03
N ALA A 12 14.63 16.42 45.00
CA ALA A 12 13.62 15.66 44.28
C ALA A 12 13.83 15.88 42.76
N GLY A 13 14.32 14.86 42.06
CA GLY A 13 14.38 14.86 40.60
C GLY A 13 12.97 14.80 40.02
N MET A 14 12.57 15.84 39.30
CA MET A 14 11.38 15.78 38.45
C MET A 14 11.70 14.95 37.20
N PRO A 15 10.90 13.93 36.86
CA PRO A 15 11.06 13.25 35.58
C PRO A 15 10.66 14.22 34.47
N ALA A 16 11.62 14.56 33.61
CA ALA A 16 11.34 15.27 32.37
C ALA A 16 10.54 14.32 31.47
N VAL A 17 9.24 14.60 31.34
CA VAL A 17 8.40 13.97 30.33
C VAL A 17 8.86 14.54 29.00
N ALA A 18 9.61 13.76 28.23
CA ALA A 18 9.91 14.07 26.85
C ALA A 18 8.60 13.94 26.06
N LEU A 19 8.00 15.08 25.73
CA LEU A 19 6.97 15.14 24.71
C LEU A 19 7.67 14.92 23.36
N ALA A 20 7.58 13.69 22.83
CA ALA A 20 7.89 13.45 21.43
C ALA A 20 6.82 14.18 20.62
N GLY A 21 7.11 15.41 20.18
CA GLY A 21 6.35 16.05 19.12
C GLY A 21 6.56 15.22 17.87
N GLY A 22 5.53 14.52 17.41
CA GLY A 22 5.56 13.86 16.11
C GLY A 22 5.80 14.92 15.05
N ASP A 23 6.92 14.80 14.34
CA ASP A 23 7.22 15.67 13.23
C ASP A 23 6.30 15.26 12.07
N HIS A 24 5.17 15.95 11.94
CA HIS A 24 4.19 15.69 10.87
C HIS A 24 4.71 16.07 9.48
N ASP A 25 5.91 16.66 9.39
CA ASP A 25 6.54 17.14 8.15
C ASP A 25 6.75 16.04 7.09
N HIS A 26 6.65 14.76 7.48
CA HIS A 26 6.82 13.61 6.58
C HIS A 26 5.53 13.14 5.87
N GLN A 27 4.35 13.66 6.24
CA GLN A 27 3.08 13.24 5.62
C GLN A 27 2.96 13.78 4.19
N ALA A 28 2.35 13.01 3.28
CA ALA A 28 2.10 13.43 1.91
C ALA A 28 1.47 14.82 1.81
N LEU A 29 0.54 15.15 2.72
CA LEU A 29 -0.18 16.44 2.76
C LEU A 29 0.75 17.67 2.91
N HIS A 30 1.96 17.47 3.41
CA HIS A 30 2.95 18.52 3.64
C HIS A 30 4.10 18.47 2.63
N GLN A 31 4.07 17.54 1.66
CA GLN A 31 5.10 17.40 0.64
C GLN A 31 4.82 18.29 -0.57
N ASP A 32 5.86 18.98 -1.04
CA ASP A 32 5.80 19.74 -2.29
C ASP A 32 5.55 18.80 -3.48
N GLY A 33 4.53 19.10 -4.29
CA GLY A 33 4.17 18.29 -5.46
C GLY A 33 3.24 17.11 -5.18
N ALA A 34 2.72 16.98 -3.95
CA ALA A 34 1.68 16.02 -3.64
C ALA A 34 0.38 16.27 -4.45
N VAL A 35 -0.27 15.18 -4.84
CA VAL A 35 -1.63 15.20 -5.39
C VAL A 35 -2.60 15.35 -4.23
N LEU A 36 -3.19 16.54 -4.08
CA LEU A 36 -4.11 16.87 -3.00
C LEU A 36 -5.55 16.50 -3.37
N SER A 37 -6.28 15.98 -2.39
CA SER A 37 -7.71 15.68 -2.49
C SER A 37 -8.50 16.45 -1.44
N SER A 38 -9.75 16.76 -1.76
CA SER A 38 -10.68 17.38 -0.82
C SER A 38 -11.39 16.32 0.01
N GLU A 39 -11.50 16.54 1.32
CA GLU A 39 -12.22 15.65 2.24
C GLU A 39 -13.61 15.25 1.74
N LYS A 40 -13.94 13.97 1.87
CA LYS A 40 -15.25 13.39 1.53
C LYS A 40 -15.96 12.90 2.78
N GLY A 41 -17.06 13.57 3.13
CA GLY A 41 -17.82 13.29 4.36
C GLY A 41 -18.72 12.05 4.32
N ASP A 42 -18.81 11.35 3.19
CA ASP A 42 -19.75 10.24 2.93
C ASP A 42 -19.09 8.86 2.79
N ILE A 43 -17.76 8.79 2.90
CA ILE A 43 -16.99 7.53 2.88
C ILE A 43 -16.34 7.26 4.25
N ASP A 44 -15.84 6.04 4.46
CA ASP A 44 -15.05 5.72 5.65
C ASP A 44 -13.78 6.60 5.65
N PRO A 45 -13.49 7.35 6.73
CA PRO A 45 -12.31 8.21 6.80
C PRO A 45 -10.99 7.44 6.63
N ASN A 46 -10.96 6.12 6.91
CA ASN A 46 -9.79 5.27 6.67
C ASN A 46 -9.55 4.95 5.18
N TYR A 47 -10.39 5.47 4.29
CA TYR A 47 -10.23 5.43 2.83
C TYR A 47 -10.41 6.82 2.17
N ASP A 48 -10.62 7.89 2.94
CA ASP A 48 -10.71 9.26 2.41
C ASP A 48 -9.30 9.84 2.27
N ILE A 49 -8.83 10.04 1.04
CA ILE A 49 -7.48 10.51 0.74
C ILE A 49 -7.44 12.02 0.94
N LEU A 50 -6.41 12.50 1.64
CA LEU A 50 -6.08 13.93 1.70
C LEU A 50 -4.94 14.28 0.75
N ALA A 51 -3.97 13.40 0.60
CA ALA A 51 -2.86 13.58 -0.31
C ALA A 51 -2.20 12.25 -0.71
N ALA A 52 -1.71 12.17 -1.94
CA ALA A 52 -0.79 11.13 -2.39
C ALA A 52 0.50 11.78 -2.89
N HIS A 53 1.64 11.21 -2.52
CA HIS A 53 2.93 11.74 -2.92
C HIS A 53 3.93 10.62 -3.18
N VAL A 54 4.80 10.81 -4.16
CA VAL A 54 5.90 9.90 -4.45
C VAL A 54 7.14 10.71 -4.72
N HIS A 55 8.23 10.34 -4.07
CA HIS A 55 9.54 10.96 -4.30
C HIS A 55 10.64 9.92 -4.40
N ARG A 56 11.78 10.33 -4.94
CA ARG A 56 12.92 9.45 -5.18
C ARG A 56 14.17 9.97 -4.48
N LYS A 57 14.92 9.06 -3.86
CA LYS A 57 16.27 9.29 -3.34
C LYS A 57 17.20 8.17 -3.79
N GLY A 58 17.95 8.41 -4.85
CA GLY A 58 18.83 7.40 -5.45
C GLY A 58 18.01 6.26 -6.06
N ARG A 59 18.15 5.03 -5.53
CA ARG A 59 17.40 3.85 -6.00
C ARG A 59 16.12 3.58 -5.22
N VAL A 60 15.89 4.34 -4.15
CA VAL A 60 14.68 4.20 -3.33
C VAL A 60 13.65 5.20 -3.83
N VAL A 61 12.46 4.70 -4.11
CA VAL A 61 11.26 5.49 -4.37
C VAL A 61 10.35 5.28 -3.17
N THR A 62 9.93 6.37 -2.55
CA THR A 62 9.07 6.33 -1.37
C THR A 62 7.68 6.81 -1.77
N PHE A 63 6.70 5.94 -1.57
CA PHE A 63 5.29 6.19 -1.82
C PHE A 63 4.60 6.57 -0.52
N HIS A 64 3.79 7.61 -0.59
CA HIS A 64 3.09 8.21 0.53
C HIS A 64 1.61 8.37 0.22
N MET A 65 0.77 8.16 1.23
CA MET A 65 -0.65 8.48 1.18
C MET A 65 -1.10 8.93 2.57
N THR A 66 -1.62 10.16 2.66
CA THR A 66 -2.24 10.69 3.88
C THR A 66 -3.75 10.53 3.76
N LEU A 67 -4.37 9.94 4.77
CA LEU A 67 -5.82 9.75 4.86
C LEU A 67 -6.45 10.72 5.88
N LYS A 68 -7.78 10.86 5.83
CA LYS A 68 -8.54 11.59 6.84
C LYS A 68 -8.53 10.87 8.19
N GLY A 69 -8.64 9.54 8.13
CA GLY A 69 -8.72 8.62 9.27
C GLY A 69 -7.37 8.02 9.64
N SER A 70 -7.39 6.76 10.08
CA SER A 70 -6.19 6.00 10.42
C SER A 70 -5.86 4.99 9.33
N ALA A 71 -4.63 5.07 8.82
CA ALA A 71 -4.04 4.10 7.91
C ALA A 71 -4.12 2.67 8.49
N GLY A 72 -4.72 1.76 7.74
CA GLY A 72 -4.97 0.37 8.15
C GLY A 72 -5.89 0.21 9.36
N GLY A 73 -6.61 1.26 9.76
CA GLY A 73 -7.59 1.20 10.84
C GLY A 73 -8.79 0.30 10.53
N THR A 74 -9.01 0.01 9.25
CA THR A 74 -10.03 -0.93 8.75
C THR A 74 -9.31 -2.14 8.14
N ILE A 75 -9.75 -3.35 8.49
CA ILE A 75 -9.34 -4.62 7.89
C ILE A 75 -10.64 -5.30 7.42
N PRO A 76 -10.70 -5.89 6.21
CA PRO A 76 -11.92 -6.50 5.73
C PRO A 76 -12.33 -7.68 6.61
N GLN A 77 -13.63 -7.88 6.75
CA GLN A 77 -14.15 -9.06 7.44
C GLN A 77 -13.90 -10.31 6.59
N ALA A 78 -13.21 -11.30 7.16
CA ALA A 78 -12.95 -12.59 6.51
C ALA A 78 -14.24 -13.25 5.99
N ALA A 79 -14.20 -13.77 4.77
CA ALA A 79 -15.24 -14.61 4.17
C ALA A 79 -15.16 -16.06 4.68
N GLY A 80 -14.01 -16.49 5.20
CA GLY A 80 -13.67 -17.84 5.63
C GLY A 80 -13.26 -18.78 4.49
N GLN A 81 -13.09 -18.26 3.27
CA GLN A 81 -12.74 -19.01 2.07
C GLN A 81 -12.19 -18.09 0.97
N LEU A 82 -11.35 -18.64 0.09
CA LEU A 82 -10.79 -17.92 -1.05
C LEU A 82 -11.87 -17.38 -2.01
N ALA A 83 -12.88 -18.20 -2.33
CA ALA A 83 -13.95 -17.80 -3.24
C ALA A 83 -14.79 -16.66 -2.64
N GLY A 84 -14.70 -15.46 -3.23
CA GLY A 84 -15.36 -14.27 -2.69
C GLY A 84 -14.58 -13.54 -1.61
N ALA A 85 -13.34 -13.94 -1.32
CA ALA A 85 -12.49 -13.27 -0.35
C ALA A 85 -12.41 -11.75 -0.65
N PRO A 86 -12.70 -10.88 0.33
CA PRO A 86 -12.51 -9.45 0.20
C PRO A 86 -11.04 -9.08 0.32
N VAL A 87 -10.67 -8.03 -0.40
CA VAL A 87 -9.36 -7.37 -0.30
C VAL A 87 -9.64 -5.87 -0.18
N GLU A 88 -8.98 -5.19 0.75
CA GLU A 88 -8.97 -3.73 0.83
C GLU A 88 -7.58 -3.23 0.43
N ALA A 89 -7.51 -2.11 -0.28
CA ALA A 89 -6.27 -1.66 -0.90
C ALA A 89 -6.05 -0.14 -0.84
N TYR A 90 -4.80 0.24 -0.56
CA TYR A 90 -4.22 1.55 -0.86
C TYR A 90 -3.35 1.41 -2.11
N VAL A 91 -3.62 2.21 -3.14
CA VAL A 91 -3.11 1.97 -4.49
C VAL A 91 -2.42 3.22 -5.02
N TRP A 92 -1.23 3.06 -5.59
CA TRP A 92 -0.54 4.07 -6.39
C TRP A 92 -0.43 3.55 -7.82
N PRO A 93 -1.41 3.87 -8.69
CA PRO A 93 -1.27 3.60 -10.12
C PRO A 93 -0.19 4.50 -10.69
N THR A 94 0.62 3.95 -11.61
CA THR A 94 1.76 4.66 -12.20
C THR A 94 1.71 4.59 -13.73
N SER A 95 2.50 5.44 -14.39
CA SER A 95 2.79 5.30 -15.83
C SER A 95 4.02 4.45 -16.13
N LEU A 96 4.61 3.79 -15.12
CA LEU A 96 5.68 2.84 -15.38
C LEU A 96 5.14 1.64 -16.17
N PRO A 97 5.90 1.14 -17.16
CA PRO A 97 5.53 -0.08 -17.83
C PRO A 97 5.80 -1.30 -16.92
N PRO A 98 5.00 -2.39 -17.00
CA PRO A 98 5.11 -3.57 -16.13
C PRO A 98 6.52 -4.17 -16.03
N GLU A 99 7.31 -4.15 -17.11
CA GLU A 99 8.67 -4.67 -17.12
C GLU A 99 9.63 -3.94 -16.19
N SER A 100 9.25 -2.73 -15.71
CA SER A 100 10.02 -1.94 -14.74
C SER A 100 10.24 -2.66 -13.42
N VAL A 101 9.36 -3.62 -13.09
CA VAL A 101 9.46 -4.45 -11.88
C VAL A 101 9.60 -5.94 -12.21
N GLY A 102 9.87 -6.28 -13.46
CA GLY A 102 10.23 -7.63 -13.87
C GLY A 102 9.12 -8.49 -14.49
N PHE A 103 7.88 -7.98 -14.59
CA PHE A 103 6.83 -8.64 -15.36
C PHE A 103 7.19 -8.71 -16.85
N GLU A 104 6.49 -9.58 -17.58
CA GLU A 104 6.43 -9.52 -19.03
C GLU A 104 5.89 -8.15 -19.47
N GLY A 105 6.58 -7.52 -20.41
CA GLY A 105 6.14 -6.22 -20.93
C GLY A 105 4.84 -6.35 -21.72
N GLY A 106 4.05 -5.29 -21.76
CA GLY A 106 2.74 -5.31 -22.40
C GLY A 106 1.87 -4.12 -22.02
N GLU A 107 0.59 -4.22 -22.35
CA GLU A 107 -0.41 -3.25 -21.92
C GLU A 107 -0.90 -3.56 -20.51
N GLY A 108 -1.27 -2.52 -19.76
CA GLY A 108 -1.75 -2.62 -18.39
C GLY A 108 -1.26 -1.45 -17.54
N ILE A 109 -1.89 -1.26 -16.39
CA ILE A 109 -1.51 -0.24 -15.42
C ILE A 109 -0.70 -0.91 -14.33
N LEU A 110 0.59 -0.59 -14.25
CA LEU A 110 1.41 -1.02 -13.12
C LEU A 110 1.07 -0.18 -11.90
N ALA A 111 0.65 -0.83 -10.82
CA ALA A 111 0.31 -0.19 -9.56
C ALA A 111 1.07 -0.82 -8.40
N LEU A 112 1.60 0.03 -7.52
CA LEU A 112 1.98 -0.40 -6.18
C LEU A 112 0.72 -0.44 -5.34
N VAL A 113 0.53 -1.51 -4.59
CA VAL A 113 -0.60 -1.65 -3.67
C VAL A 113 -0.10 -2.01 -2.28
N ALA A 114 -0.73 -1.44 -1.26
CA ALA A 114 -0.79 -2.03 0.06
C ALA A 114 -2.14 -2.71 0.21
N THR A 115 -2.19 -3.96 0.64
CA THR A 115 -3.42 -4.76 0.71
C THR A 115 -3.58 -5.43 2.06
N SER A 116 -4.83 -5.73 2.42
CA SER A 116 -5.18 -6.62 3.52
C SER A 116 -6.30 -7.56 3.07
N HIS A 117 -6.11 -8.86 3.28
CA HIS A 117 -7.03 -9.94 2.88
C HIS A 117 -6.91 -11.19 3.80
N PRO A 118 -7.75 -11.32 4.83
CA PRO A 118 -7.62 -12.39 5.83
C PRO A 118 -7.83 -13.85 5.34
N ASP A 119 -8.23 -14.06 4.09
CA ASP A 119 -8.74 -15.35 3.61
C ASP A 119 -7.75 -16.14 2.74
N PHE A 120 -6.62 -15.54 2.36
CA PHE A 120 -5.60 -16.20 1.56
C PHE A 120 -4.23 -15.57 1.78
N ASP A 121 -3.19 -16.34 1.48
CA ASP A 121 -1.81 -15.90 1.51
C ASP A 121 -1.28 -15.79 0.08
N ASP A 122 -0.61 -14.68 -0.20
CA ASP A 122 0.05 -14.37 -1.46
C ASP A 122 1.46 -13.78 -1.24
N THR A 123 2.04 -13.97 -0.05
CA THR A 123 3.41 -13.59 0.29
C THR A 123 4.21 -14.78 0.86
N PRO A 124 4.25 -15.95 0.18
CA PRO A 124 4.76 -17.22 0.73
C PRO A 124 6.27 -17.25 1.08
N LEU A 125 6.98 -16.14 0.85
CA LEU A 125 8.39 -15.94 1.19
C LEU A 125 8.59 -15.17 2.50
N TYR A 126 7.55 -14.55 3.05
CA TYR A 126 7.62 -13.62 4.17
C TYR A 126 6.65 -14.05 5.27
N ASP A 127 7.12 -13.93 6.52
CA ASP A 127 6.33 -14.08 7.76
C ASP A 127 6.04 -12.65 8.23
N GLU A 128 4.90 -12.11 7.82
CA GLU A 128 4.54 -10.70 7.96
C GLU A 128 4.05 -10.38 9.37
N ASP A 129 3.50 -11.37 10.07
CA ASP A 129 3.06 -11.21 11.45
C ASP A 129 4.09 -11.65 12.52
N GLY A 130 5.12 -12.39 12.10
CA GLY A 130 6.24 -12.83 12.91
C GLY A 130 5.93 -14.05 13.78
N ASP A 131 4.87 -14.81 13.47
CA ASP A 131 4.47 -16.01 14.21
C ASP A 131 5.24 -17.28 13.80
N GLY A 132 5.98 -17.21 12.70
CA GLY A 132 6.78 -18.30 12.13
C GLY A 132 6.07 -19.17 11.10
N ASP A 133 4.85 -18.83 10.68
CA ASP A 133 4.03 -19.53 9.70
C ASP A 133 3.72 -18.66 8.48
N VAL A 134 4.63 -18.68 7.50
CA VAL A 134 4.56 -17.95 6.21
C VAL A 134 3.34 -18.27 5.33
N ALA A 135 2.38 -19.06 5.82
CA ALA A 135 1.21 -19.50 5.08
C ALA A 135 -0.09 -18.83 5.57
N ASN A 136 -0.02 -17.87 6.51
CA ASN A 136 -1.20 -17.29 7.17
C ASN A 136 -1.21 -15.74 7.18
N ASP A 137 -0.36 -15.09 6.39
CA ASP A 137 0.01 -13.68 6.56
C ASP A 137 -0.94 -12.65 5.93
N GLY A 138 -1.96 -13.08 5.19
CA GLY A 138 -2.82 -12.17 4.41
C GLY A 138 -3.60 -11.10 5.19
N ALA A 139 -3.79 -11.26 6.51
CA ALA A 139 -4.60 -10.32 7.28
C ALA A 139 -3.89 -9.00 7.57
N ARG A 140 -2.56 -8.99 7.67
CA ARG A 140 -1.79 -7.76 7.89
C ARG A 140 -1.66 -6.98 6.60
N TRP A 141 -1.37 -5.70 6.74
CA TRP A 141 -1.12 -4.85 5.58
C TRP A 141 0.27 -5.12 5.03
N HIS A 142 0.33 -5.62 3.80
CA HIS A 142 1.56 -5.88 3.05
C HIS A 142 1.47 -5.25 1.66
N SER A 143 2.53 -5.37 0.86
CA SER A 143 2.61 -4.69 -0.43
C SER A 143 2.77 -5.65 -1.60
N HIS A 144 2.20 -5.27 -2.74
CA HIS A 144 2.47 -5.92 -4.03
C HIS A 144 2.71 -4.91 -5.15
N TRP A 145 3.37 -5.39 -6.19
CA TRP A 145 3.15 -4.85 -7.52
C TRP A 145 2.06 -5.67 -8.23
N VAL A 146 1.11 -4.99 -8.85
CA VAL A 146 0.09 -5.63 -9.69
C VAL A 146 -0.01 -4.95 -11.04
N VAL A 147 -0.41 -5.71 -12.06
CA VAL A 147 -0.83 -5.16 -13.35
C VAL A 147 -2.35 -5.19 -13.43
N LEU A 148 -2.97 -4.01 -13.51
CA LEU A 148 -4.40 -3.87 -13.71
C LEU A 148 -4.75 -3.79 -15.20
N ALA A 149 -5.79 -4.50 -15.60
CA ALA A 149 -6.30 -4.49 -16.97
C ALA A 149 -7.84 -4.38 -16.99
N PRO A 150 -8.43 -3.80 -18.05
CA PRO A 150 -9.87 -3.81 -18.25
C PRO A 150 -10.44 -5.22 -18.28
N ASN A 151 -11.53 -5.45 -17.55
CA ASN A 151 -12.15 -6.76 -17.45
C ASN A 151 -13.67 -6.66 -17.27
N GLU A 152 -14.38 -6.80 -18.39
CA GLU A 152 -15.85 -6.78 -18.44
C GLU A 152 -16.52 -7.90 -17.63
N SER A 153 -15.80 -8.99 -17.31
CA SER A 153 -16.33 -10.05 -16.45
C SER A 153 -16.47 -9.60 -14.99
N CYS A 154 -15.76 -8.52 -14.61
CA CYS A 154 -15.88 -7.86 -13.31
C CYS A 154 -16.96 -6.75 -13.30
N GLY A 155 -17.65 -6.52 -14.42
CA GLY A 155 -18.59 -5.42 -14.62
C GLY A 155 -18.15 -4.49 -15.74
N GLU A 156 -19.11 -3.72 -16.27
CA GLU A 156 -18.86 -2.82 -17.39
C GLU A 156 -17.82 -1.75 -17.02
N GLY A 157 -16.73 -1.69 -17.78
CA GLY A 157 -15.64 -0.73 -17.54
C GLY A 157 -14.81 -1.00 -16.27
N SER A 158 -15.00 -2.15 -15.61
CA SER A 158 -14.25 -2.51 -14.41
C SER A 158 -12.81 -2.95 -14.74
N LEU A 159 -11.93 -2.83 -13.75
CA LEU A 159 -10.57 -3.38 -13.80
C LEU A 159 -10.48 -4.67 -12.99
N SER A 160 -9.53 -5.54 -13.35
CA SER A 160 -9.06 -6.63 -12.51
C SER A 160 -7.54 -6.63 -12.46
N VAL A 161 -6.96 -7.33 -11.49
CA VAL A 161 -5.58 -7.81 -11.67
C VAL A 161 -5.57 -8.74 -12.87
N GLN A 162 -4.58 -8.57 -13.75
CA GLN A 162 -4.50 -9.31 -15.01
C GLN A 162 -4.24 -10.79 -14.74
N ASP A 163 -5.09 -11.66 -15.30
CA ASP A 163 -4.91 -13.11 -15.22
C ASP A 163 -3.75 -13.61 -16.09
N ILE A 164 -3.15 -14.71 -15.66
CA ILE A 164 -2.27 -15.54 -16.48
C ILE A 164 -3.12 -16.69 -17.04
N PRO A 165 -3.34 -16.78 -18.36
CA PRO A 165 -4.14 -17.86 -18.94
C PRO A 165 -3.54 -19.25 -18.67
N ASP A 166 -4.40 -20.26 -18.53
CA ASP A 166 -3.97 -21.64 -18.34
C ASP A 166 -2.96 -22.09 -19.41
N GLY A 167 -1.79 -22.54 -18.94
CA GLY A 167 -0.70 -23.00 -19.79
C GLY A 167 0.20 -21.89 -20.35
N ALA A 168 -0.10 -20.62 -20.09
CA ALA A 168 0.83 -19.52 -20.33
C ALA A 168 1.97 -19.54 -19.31
N ALA A 169 3.14 -19.05 -19.71
CA ALA A 169 4.32 -18.92 -18.86
C ALA A 169 5.01 -17.59 -19.13
N PRO A 170 4.34 -16.45 -18.82
CA PRO A 170 4.94 -15.13 -19.00
C PRO A 170 6.17 -14.98 -18.11
N LYS A 171 7.03 -14.02 -18.44
CA LYS A 171 8.09 -13.60 -17.53
C LYS A 171 7.45 -13.01 -16.26
N MET A 172 7.85 -13.51 -15.10
CA MET A 172 7.40 -13.02 -13.80
C MET A 172 8.58 -12.52 -12.96
N PRO A 173 8.37 -11.59 -12.02
CA PRO A 173 9.37 -11.18 -11.05
C PRO A 173 9.83 -12.36 -10.17
N ALA A 174 11.00 -12.24 -9.57
CA ALA A 174 11.60 -13.30 -8.76
C ALA A 174 10.80 -13.63 -7.49
N THR A 175 9.98 -12.68 -7.03
CA THR A 175 9.13 -12.75 -5.84
C THR A 175 7.66 -13.02 -6.17
N TRP A 176 7.38 -13.53 -7.37
CA TRP A 176 6.04 -13.99 -7.76
C TRP A 176 5.55 -15.14 -6.86
N PRO A 177 4.35 -15.03 -6.25
CA PRO A 177 3.82 -16.05 -5.34
C PRO A 177 3.30 -17.32 -6.02
N GLY A 178 3.41 -17.44 -7.35
CA GLY A 178 2.90 -18.61 -8.09
C GLY A 178 1.39 -18.60 -8.34
N LEU A 179 0.71 -17.48 -8.07
CA LEU A 179 -0.69 -17.27 -8.41
C LEU A 179 -0.83 -16.96 -9.91
N PRO A 180 -1.86 -17.44 -10.63
CA PRO A 180 -2.04 -17.18 -12.05
C PRO A 180 -2.58 -15.75 -12.30
N LEU A 181 -1.89 -14.77 -11.74
CA LEU A 181 -2.15 -13.34 -11.76
C LEU A 181 -0.82 -12.60 -11.96
N TYR A 182 -0.87 -11.44 -12.61
CA TYR A 182 0.22 -10.49 -12.65
C TYR A 182 0.34 -9.75 -11.31
N ILE A 183 0.86 -10.47 -10.33
CA ILE A 183 1.15 -10.02 -8.97
C ILE A 183 2.61 -10.34 -8.63
N ASP A 184 3.23 -9.48 -7.83
CA ASP A 184 4.56 -9.69 -7.28
C ASP A 184 4.57 -9.25 -5.82
N SER A 185 5.22 -10.03 -4.97
CA SER A 185 5.21 -9.85 -3.52
C SER A 185 6.64 -9.60 -3.02
N PRO A 186 7.24 -8.43 -3.28
CA PRO A 186 8.66 -8.18 -3.05
C PRO A 186 9.04 -7.97 -1.57
N GLY A 187 8.07 -7.94 -0.65
CA GLY A 187 8.32 -7.77 0.78
C GLY A 187 8.63 -6.33 1.22
N PHE A 188 8.21 -5.32 0.44
CA PHE A 188 8.33 -3.92 0.86
C PHE A 188 7.27 -3.57 1.91
N SER A 189 7.59 -3.79 3.19
CA SER A 189 6.62 -3.59 4.27
C SER A 189 6.06 -2.16 4.32
N PRO A 190 4.73 -1.98 4.27
CA PRO A 190 4.08 -0.70 4.55
C PRO A 190 4.30 -0.27 6.00
N VAL A 191 4.57 1.01 6.20
CA VAL A 191 4.58 1.66 7.52
C VAL A 191 3.30 2.47 7.64
N LEU A 192 2.46 2.10 8.62
CA LEU A 192 1.17 2.74 8.89
C LEU A 192 1.26 3.52 10.20
N GLU A 193 1.28 4.85 10.12
CA GLU A 193 1.46 5.73 11.28
C GLU A 193 0.39 6.84 11.30
N GLY A 194 -0.60 6.68 12.19
CA GLY A 194 -1.72 7.61 12.25
C GLY A 194 -2.46 7.65 10.90
N PRO A 195 -2.54 8.81 10.22
CA PRO A 195 -3.17 8.92 8.91
C PRO A 195 -2.28 8.50 7.73
N GLU A 196 -0.98 8.26 7.95
CA GLU A 196 -0.01 8.13 6.87
C GLU A 196 0.30 6.66 6.55
N ILE A 197 0.32 6.35 5.26
CA ILE A 197 0.94 5.15 4.71
C ILE A 197 2.25 5.54 4.04
N THR A 198 3.32 4.83 4.34
CA THR A 198 4.62 4.96 3.65
C THR A 198 5.14 3.61 3.19
N ILE A 199 5.57 3.50 1.93
CA ILE A 199 6.24 2.30 1.39
C ILE A 199 7.54 2.73 0.71
N ASN A 200 8.65 2.10 1.12
CA ASN A 200 9.96 2.31 0.50
C ASN A 200 10.25 1.19 -0.47
N VAL A 201 10.28 1.51 -1.76
CA VAL A 201 10.55 0.55 -2.84
C VAL A 201 11.95 0.75 -3.40
N SER A 202 12.74 -0.31 -3.45
CA SER A 202 14.04 -0.29 -4.13
C SER A 202 13.89 -0.76 -5.58
N PHE A 203 14.35 0.06 -6.52
CA PHE A 203 14.43 -0.30 -7.94
C PHE A 203 15.85 -0.74 -8.34
N ASP A 204 15.92 -1.55 -9.39
CA ASP A 204 17.17 -1.91 -10.05
C ASP A 204 17.82 -0.69 -10.74
N GLU A 205 19.16 -0.71 -10.87
CA GLU A 205 19.94 0.41 -11.42
C GLU A 205 19.56 0.81 -12.85
N GLY A 206 18.96 -0.10 -13.63
CA GLY A 206 18.57 0.12 -15.02
C GLY A 206 17.20 0.77 -15.21
N VAL A 207 16.41 0.93 -14.14
CA VAL A 207 15.02 1.41 -14.27
C VAL A 207 14.98 2.93 -14.09
N SER A 208 14.55 3.63 -15.15
CA SER A 208 14.34 5.08 -15.09
C SER A 208 12.97 5.39 -14.50
N MET A 209 12.95 6.22 -13.45
CA MET A 209 11.73 6.76 -12.82
C MET A 209 11.49 8.22 -13.23
N GLU A 210 12.34 8.78 -14.08
CA GLU A 210 12.25 10.18 -14.49
C GLU A 210 10.96 10.42 -15.28
N GLY A 211 10.13 11.35 -14.82
CA GLY A 211 8.84 11.64 -15.44
C GLY A 211 7.77 10.57 -15.19
N MET A 212 8.00 9.65 -14.25
CA MET A 212 6.96 8.73 -13.79
C MET A 212 5.82 9.54 -13.20
N SER A 213 4.64 9.41 -13.80
CA SER A 213 3.40 9.96 -13.26
C SER A 213 2.68 8.96 -12.36
N TYR A 214 1.93 9.48 -11.40
CA TYR A 214 1.19 8.67 -10.42
C TYR A 214 -0.07 9.37 -9.91
N ASP A 215 -0.91 8.59 -9.24
CA ASP A 215 -2.06 9.06 -8.46
C ASP A 215 -2.15 8.30 -7.12
N GLY A 216 -3.18 8.59 -6.32
CA GLY A 216 -3.56 7.80 -5.15
C GLY A 216 -4.99 7.29 -5.29
N VAL A 217 -5.24 6.03 -4.97
CA VAL A 217 -6.57 5.42 -4.99
C VAL A 217 -6.75 4.55 -3.74
N THR A 218 -7.92 4.57 -3.15
CA THR A 218 -8.34 3.57 -2.15
C THR A 218 -9.46 2.74 -2.75
N SER A 219 -9.36 1.42 -2.70
CA SER A 219 -10.29 0.53 -3.39
C SER A 219 -10.54 -0.77 -2.62
N ALA A 220 -11.61 -1.47 -3.02
CA ALA A 220 -11.88 -2.83 -2.59
C ALA A 220 -11.83 -3.76 -3.81
N LEU A 221 -11.21 -4.92 -3.62
CA LEU A 221 -11.21 -6.00 -4.59
C LEU A 221 -11.90 -7.23 -4.01
N ARG A 222 -12.27 -8.16 -4.90
CA ARG A 222 -12.88 -9.43 -4.51
C ARG A 222 -12.40 -10.54 -5.42
N VAL A 223 -11.98 -11.65 -4.79
CA VAL A 223 -11.69 -12.88 -5.52
C VAL A 223 -12.98 -13.44 -6.10
N ASN A 224 -12.95 -13.86 -7.37
CA ASN A 224 -14.13 -14.44 -8.02
C ASN A 224 -14.68 -15.65 -7.25
N GLN A 225 -15.99 -15.80 -7.27
CA GLN A 225 -16.69 -16.96 -6.72
C GLN A 225 -16.34 -18.25 -7.48
N ASN A 226 -16.01 -18.14 -8.77
CA ASN A 226 -15.50 -19.25 -9.57
C ASN A 226 -13.97 -19.22 -9.57
N VAL A 227 -13.37 -19.98 -8.66
CA VAL A 227 -11.91 -20.04 -8.43
C VAL A 227 -11.10 -20.68 -9.57
N HIS A 228 -11.74 -21.20 -10.61
CA HIS A 228 -11.08 -21.92 -11.71
C HIS A 228 -10.35 -21.02 -12.72
N ALA A 229 -10.45 -19.71 -12.58
CA ALA A 229 -9.64 -18.71 -13.30
C ALA A 229 -9.68 -17.46 -12.42
N PRO A 230 -8.69 -17.26 -11.52
CA PRO A 230 -8.89 -16.39 -10.36
C PRO A 230 -8.85 -14.92 -10.75
N LEU A 231 -10.01 -14.43 -11.15
CA LEU A 231 -10.24 -13.01 -11.37
C LEU A 231 -10.25 -12.31 -10.00
N LEU A 232 -9.26 -11.45 -9.74
CA LEU A 232 -9.29 -10.49 -8.63
C LEU A 232 -9.86 -9.17 -9.16
N CYS A 233 -11.17 -9.00 -8.99
CA CYS A 233 -11.92 -7.88 -9.55
C CYS A 233 -11.87 -6.67 -8.63
N VAL A 234 -11.67 -5.47 -9.17
CA VAL A 234 -11.97 -4.23 -8.45
C VAL A 234 -13.48 -4.10 -8.35
N VAL A 235 -14.02 -4.15 -7.12
CA VAL A 235 -15.47 -4.11 -6.87
C VAL A 235 -15.95 -2.78 -6.30
N ASN A 236 -15.03 -1.96 -5.79
CA ASN A 236 -15.33 -0.61 -5.35
C ASN A 236 -14.10 0.30 -5.45
N VAL A 237 -14.32 1.59 -5.70
CA VAL A 237 -13.31 2.65 -5.58
C VAL A 237 -13.88 3.65 -4.58
N PHE A 238 -13.26 3.76 -3.41
CA PHE A 238 -13.74 4.67 -2.36
C PHE A 238 -13.33 6.12 -2.67
N ASP A 239 -12.08 6.31 -3.09
CA ASP A 239 -11.52 7.63 -3.36
C ASP A 239 -10.38 7.55 -4.40
N VAL A 240 -10.19 8.66 -5.11
CA VAL A 240 -9.12 8.91 -6.08
C VAL A 240 -8.60 10.30 -5.78
N ALA A 241 -7.29 10.45 -5.53
CA ALA A 241 -6.71 11.69 -5.04
C ALA A 241 -6.90 12.85 -6.04
N SER A 242 -6.72 12.59 -7.35
CA SER A 242 -7.02 13.59 -8.39
C SER A 242 -8.52 13.82 -8.65
N GLY A 243 -9.37 12.89 -8.18
CA GLY A 243 -10.81 12.82 -8.47
C GLY A 243 -11.18 12.21 -9.83
N ASP A 244 -10.23 12.06 -10.76
CA ASP A 244 -10.48 11.61 -12.14
C ASP A 244 -9.49 10.57 -12.67
N LEU A 245 -8.51 10.17 -11.84
CA LEU A 245 -7.44 9.23 -12.19
C LEU A 245 -6.60 9.71 -13.39
N SER A 246 -6.35 11.02 -13.48
CA SER A 246 -5.50 11.61 -14.52
C SER A 246 -3.99 11.44 -14.28
N LEU A 247 -3.60 10.90 -13.12
CA LEU A 247 -2.21 10.72 -12.68
C LEU A 247 -1.41 12.04 -12.71
N PRO A 248 -1.86 13.09 -12.00
CA PRO A 248 -1.22 14.41 -12.07
C PRO A 248 0.10 14.49 -11.29
N GLY A 249 0.39 13.53 -10.40
CA GLY A 249 1.64 13.45 -9.68
C GLY A 249 2.81 13.14 -10.62
N SER A 250 4.01 13.62 -10.32
CA SER A 250 5.20 13.38 -11.12
C SER A 250 6.43 13.21 -10.24
N VAL A 251 7.23 12.18 -10.51
CA VAL A 251 8.55 11.98 -9.88
C VAL A 251 9.62 12.65 -10.72
N ASN A 252 10.37 13.55 -10.09
CA ASN A 252 11.48 14.29 -10.70
C ASN A 252 12.84 13.78 -10.19
#